data_AF-A0A255S697-F1
#
_entry.id   AF-A0A255S697-F1
#
_cell.length_a   1.000
_cell.length_b   1.000
_cell.length_c   1.000
_cell.angle_alpha   90.00
_cell.angle_beta   90.00
_cell.angle_gamma   90.00
#
_symmetry.space_group_name_H-M   'P 1'
#
loop_
_entity.id
_entity.type
_entity.pdbx_description
1 polymer ?
#
loop_
_entity_poly.entity_id
_entity_poly.type
_entity_poly.pdbx_seq_one_letter_code
_entity_poly.pdbx_strand_id
1 'polypeptide(L)'
;MIKCATIVCFLFFSAISAIAQVALKSEGRDAQYVETIKARSQKIVNGLKLADAQQAENVCHIIANRYFLLNDIHETCAQQKRFAKDSVADSKQRQHIIECAERSRDAELYKHHFEFTATLSLYLNDSQVEAVKDGMTYGVVPKTYQAHLEMIPSLKDEEKTQILAWLKEAREFAMDAENSNKKHGWFGKYKGRINNWLTARGYNLKAEREAWYKRIEQQKKTEK
;
A
#
# COMPACT_ATOMS: atom_id res chain seq x y z
N MET A 1 56.90 32.13 34.22
CA MET A 1 56.28 30.90 33.71
C MET A 1 54.78 30.96 33.96
N ILE A 2 53.99 31.39 32.97
CA ILE A 2 52.52 31.27 32.99
C ILE A 2 52.13 30.89 31.57
N LYS A 3 51.74 29.63 31.36
CA LYS A 3 51.21 29.13 30.08
C LYS A 3 49.71 29.38 30.08
N CYS A 4 49.24 30.35 29.29
CA CYS A 4 47.82 30.51 28.99
C CYS A 4 47.37 29.35 28.10
N ALA A 5 46.57 28.45 28.65
CA ALA A 5 45.90 27.41 27.90
C ALA A 5 44.71 28.02 27.13
N THR A 6 44.82 28.06 25.81
CA THR A 6 43.73 28.46 24.92
C THR A 6 42.77 27.28 24.79
N ILE A 7 41.64 27.31 25.50
CA ILE A 7 40.55 26.35 25.33
C ILE A 7 39.78 26.75 24.06
N VAL A 8 39.92 25.96 23.00
CA VAL A 8 39.10 26.08 21.79
C VAL A 8 37.82 25.26 22.02
N CYS A 9 36.73 25.95 22.35
CA CYS A 9 35.39 25.36 22.39
C CYS A 9 34.90 25.09 20.95
N PHE A 10 34.96 23.84 20.51
CA PHE A 10 34.29 23.37 19.30
C PHE A 10 32.78 23.29 19.57
N LEU A 11 32.04 24.35 19.21
CA LEU A 11 30.58 24.33 19.17
C LEU A 11 30.13 23.51 17.94
N PHE A 12 29.84 22.22 18.16
CA PHE A 12 29.05 21.43 17.21
C PHE A 12 27.61 21.96 17.21
N PHE A 13 27.31 22.93 16.34
CA PHE A 13 25.93 23.28 16.01
C PHE A 13 25.36 22.13 15.16
N SER A 14 24.77 21.13 15.83
CA SER A 14 23.87 20.19 15.16
C SER A 14 22.63 20.98 14.76
N ALA A 15 22.56 21.40 13.49
CA ALA A 15 21.35 21.98 12.92
C ALA A 15 20.28 20.88 12.86
N ILE A 16 19.49 20.77 13.93
CA ILE A 16 18.26 19.97 13.91
C ILE A 16 17.34 20.66 12.91
N SER A 17 17.31 20.15 11.68
CA SER A 17 16.35 20.59 10.67
C SER A 17 14.96 20.18 11.16
N ALA A 18 14.20 21.14 11.70
CA ALA A 18 12.81 20.91 12.05
C ALA A 18 12.05 20.62 10.75
N ILE A 19 11.62 19.37 10.56
CA ILE A 19 10.82 18.99 9.41
C ILE A 19 9.46 19.68 9.57
N ALA A 20 9.06 20.46 8.56
CA ALA A 20 7.81 21.21 8.59
C ALA A 20 6.58 20.29 8.78
N GLN A 21 5.57 20.83 9.46
CA GLN A 21 4.31 20.15 9.71
C GLN A 21 3.55 19.89 8.41
N VAL A 22 3.17 18.63 8.18
CA VAL A 22 2.33 18.25 7.05
C VAL A 22 0.89 18.66 7.36
N ALA A 23 0.34 19.58 6.56
CA ALA A 23 -1.06 19.98 6.69
C ALA A 23 -2.01 18.85 6.24
N LEU A 24 -3.09 18.65 7.00
CA LEU A 24 -4.19 17.77 6.61
C LEU A 24 -5.08 18.49 5.59
N LYS A 25 -5.28 17.90 4.41
CA LYS A 25 -6.09 18.47 3.31
C LYS A 25 -7.59 18.23 3.51
N SER A 26 -8.11 18.64 4.67
CA SER A 26 -9.51 18.42 5.09
C SER A 26 -10.49 19.52 4.67
N GLU A 27 -10.02 20.66 4.17
CA GLU A 27 -10.87 21.77 3.75
C GLU A 27 -11.91 21.34 2.70
N GLY A 28 -13.17 21.76 2.89
CA GLY A 28 -14.27 21.44 1.98
C GLY A 28 -14.78 19.99 2.04
N ARG A 29 -14.26 19.15 2.94
CA ARG A 29 -14.67 17.75 3.09
C ARG A 29 -15.64 17.58 4.25
N ASP A 30 -16.51 16.57 4.14
CA ASP A 30 -17.37 16.15 5.26
C ASP A 30 -16.54 15.76 6.49
N ALA A 31 -16.95 16.24 7.66
CA ALA A 31 -16.19 16.07 8.90
C ALA A 31 -16.10 14.59 9.34
N GLN A 32 -17.19 13.83 9.17
CA GLN A 32 -17.23 12.41 9.54
C GLN A 32 -16.34 11.57 8.60
N TYR A 33 -16.33 11.91 7.32
CA TYR A 33 -15.41 11.33 6.34
C TYR A 33 -13.94 11.61 6.70
N VAL A 34 -13.60 12.86 7.04
CA VAL A 34 -12.25 13.23 7.48
C VAL A 34 -11.83 12.44 8.71
N GLU A 35 -12.68 12.34 9.73
CA GLU A 35 -12.42 11.58 10.94
C GLU A 35 -12.18 10.09 10.63
N THR A 36 -13.02 9.50 9.77
CA THR A 36 -12.90 8.10 9.35
C THR A 36 -11.56 7.82 8.66
N ILE A 37 -11.14 8.71 7.75
CA ILE A 37 -9.86 8.57 7.04
C ILE A 37 -8.67 8.81 7.98
N LYS A 38 -8.75 9.79 8.88
CA LYS A 38 -7.71 10.03 9.89
C LYS A 38 -7.56 8.83 10.83
N ALA A 39 -8.66 8.28 11.34
CA ALA A 39 -8.64 7.10 12.21
C ALA A 39 -8.05 5.87 11.50
N ARG A 40 -8.41 5.64 10.22
CA ARG A 40 -7.81 4.58 9.40
C ARG A 40 -6.31 4.75 9.25
N SER A 41 -5.86 5.97 8.96
CA SER A 41 -4.45 6.31 8.79
C SER A 41 -3.67 6.14 10.09
N GLN A 42 -4.24 6.60 11.21
CA GLN A 42 -3.66 6.45 12.53
C GLN A 42 -3.46 4.98 12.91
N LYS A 43 -4.42 4.10 12.56
CA LYS A 43 -4.28 2.65 12.82
C LYS A 43 -3.07 2.05 12.10
N ILE A 44 -2.74 2.53 10.90
CA ILE A 44 -1.54 2.10 10.16
C ILE A 44 -0.28 2.62 10.87
N VAL A 45 -0.25 3.91 11.22
CA VAL A 45 0.90 4.53 11.91
C VAL A 45 1.17 3.88 13.27
N ASN A 46 0.13 3.54 14.03
CA ASN A 46 0.28 2.84 15.31
C ASN A 46 1.02 1.50 15.16
N GLY A 47 0.86 0.82 14.02
CA GLY A 47 1.59 -0.41 13.70
C GLY A 47 3.08 -0.22 13.48
N LEU A 48 3.53 1.00 13.14
CA LEU A 48 4.93 1.34 12.92
C LEU A 48 5.72 1.56 14.22
N LYS A 49 5.02 1.81 15.34
CA LYS A 49 5.62 2.07 16.67
C LYS A 49 6.68 3.18 16.64
N LEU A 50 6.37 4.28 15.97
CA LEU A 50 7.26 5.45 15.91
C LEU A 50 7.36 6.09 17.30
N ALA A 51 8.59 6.43 17.71
CA ALA A 51 8.85 7.06 19.01
C ALA A 51 8.57 8.57 19.00
N ASP A 52 8.78 9.22 17.86
CA ASP A 52 8.56 10.65 17.68
C ASP A 52 7.08 10.91 17.32
N ALA A 53 6.37 11.63 18.20
CA ALA A 53 4.96 11.94 18.02
C ALA A 53 4.70 12.86 16.82
N GLN A 54 5.63 13.77 16.52
CA GLN A 54 5.50 14.70 15.41
C GLN A 54 5.70 13.99 14.07
N GLN A 55 6.69 13.10 14.02
CA GLN A 55 6.90 12.18 12.89
C GLN A 55 5.66 11.32 12.67
N ALA A 56 5.08 10.74 13.73
CA ALA A 56 3.87 9.93 13.64
C ALA A 56 2.66 10.72 13.10
N GLU A 57 2.48 11.96 13.57
CA GLU A 57 1.42 12.84 13.07
C GLU A 57 1.60 13.18 11.59
N ASN A 58 2.82 13.54 11.18
CA ASN A 58 3.14 13.83 9.78
C ASN A 58 2.87 12.63 8.87
N VAL A 59 3.30 11.43 9.26
CA VAL A 59 3.02 10.19 8.51
C VAL A 59 1.51 9.93 8.45
N CYS A 60 0.78 10.16 9.53
CA CYS A 60 -0.68 10.02 9.56
C CYS A 60 -1.35 10.96 8.55
N HIS A 61 -0.93 12.23 8.50
CA HIS A 61 -1.45 13.20 7.54
C HIS A 61 -1.07 12.85 6.09
N ILE A 62 0.14 12.36 5.82
CA ILE A 62 0.55 11.90 4.49
C ILE A 62 -0.37 10.76 4.00
N ILE A 63 -0.61 9.76 4.84
CA ILE A 63 -1.49 8.63 4.50
C ILE A 63 -2.94 9.10 4.31
N ALA A 64 -3.46 9.95 5.19
CA ALA A 64 -4.81 10.50 5.08
C ALA A 64 -4.99 11.31 3.78
N ASN A 65 -4.03 12.17 3.47
CA ASN A 65 -4.01 12.96 2.25
C ASN A 65 -3.95 12.09 0.99
N ARG A 66 -3.25 10.94 1.03
CA ARG A 66 -3.29 9.97 -0.08
C ARG A 66 -4.68 9.38 -0.25
N TYR A 67 -5.37 9.00 0.83
CA TYR A 67 -6.75 8.51 0.74
C TYR A 67 -7.71 9.57 0.16
N PHE A 68 -7.58 10.82 0.58
CA PHE A 68 -8.37 11.93 0.05
C PHE A 68 -8.14 12.13 -1.45
N LEU A 69 -6.88 12.14 -1.89
CA LEU A 69 -6.53 12.27 -3.30
C LEU A 69 -7.09 11.11 -4.14
N LEU A 70 -6.95 9.87 -3.67
CA LEU A 70 -7.51 8.70 -4.35
C LEU A 70 -9.03 8.82 -4.47
N ASN A 71 -9.71 9.25 -3.41
CA ASN A 71 -11.15 9.48 -3.44
C ASN A 71 -11.54 10.49 -4.52
N ASP A 72 -10.87 11.63 -4.59
CA ASP A 72 -11.19 12.69 -5.55
C ASP A 72 -10.99 12.23 -7.01
N ILE A 73 -9.91 11.48 -7.27
CA ILE A 73 -9.61 10.89 -8.59
C ILE A 73 -10.69 9.89 -9.00
N HIS A 74 -11.09 8.98 -8.08
CA HIS A 74 -12.11 7.96 -8.36
C HIS A 74 -13.51 8.57 -8.49
N GLU A 75 -13.86 9.57 -7.67
CA GLU A 75 -15.14 10.29 -7.76
C GLU A 75 -15.27 11.05 -9.09
N THR A 76 -14.20 11.72 -9.54
CA THR A 76 -14.19 12.39 -10.84
C THR A 76 -14.47 11.41 -11.99
N CYS A 77 -13.81 10.24 -11.97
CA CYS A 77 -14.05 9.17 -12.94
C CYS A 77 -15.49 8.65 -12.86
N ALA A 78 -16.01 8.42 -11.65
CA ALA A 78 -17.37 7.93 -11.43
C ALA A 78 -18.42 8.91 -11.95
N GLN A 79 -18.23 10.21 -11.72
CA GLN A 79 -19.13 11.27 -12.20
C GLN A 79 -19.17 11.33 -13.73
N GLN A 80 -18.01 11.30 -14.40
CA GLN A 80 -17.94 11.25 -15.87
C GLN A 80 -18.63 10.01 -16.44
N LYS A 81 -18.46 8.85 -15.79
CA LYS A 81 -19.11 7.60 -16.19
C LYS A 81 -20.63 7.63 -15.96
N ARG A 82 -21.12 8.29 -14.90
CA ARG A 82 -22.55 8.50 -14.67
C ARG A 82 -23.14 9.41 -15.75
N PHE A 83 -22.51 10.55 -16.03
CA PHE A 83 -22.91 11.44 -17.12
C PHE A 83 -22.99 10.70 -18.47
N ALA A 84 -21.98 9.90 -18.81
CA ALA A 84 -21.98 9.13 -20.05
C ALA A 84 -23.15 8.13 -20.13
N LYS A 85 -23.55 7.54 -19.00
CA LYS A 85 -24.67 6.60 -18.93
C LYS A 85 -26.02 7.30 -19.02
N ASP A 86 -26.17 8.40 -18.30
CA ASP A 86 -27.46 9.07 -18.08
C ASP A 86 -27.81 10.05 -19.20
N SER A 87 -26.81 10.64 -19.87
CA SER A 87 -27.01 11.79 -20.77
C SER A 87 -26.58 11.57 -22.22
N VAL A 88 -25.83 10.50 -22.55
CA VAL A 88 -25.31 10.28 -23.91
C VAL A 88 -26.10 9.18 -24.59
N ALA A 89 -26.91 9.49 -25.60
CA ALA A 89 -27.76 8.49 -26.27
C ALA A 89 -26.95 7.50 -27.14
N ASP A 90 -25.95 8.00 -27.87
CA ASP A 90 -25.13 7.16 -28.76
C ASP A 90 -24.22 6.20 -27.97
N SER A 91 -24.27 4.92 -28.30
CA SER A 91 -23.54 3.86 -27.57
C SER A 91 -22.03 3.94 -27.76
N LYS A 92 -21.55 4.31 -28.95
CA LYS A 92 -20.12 4.44 -29.25
C LYS A 92 -19.53 5.64 -28.53
N GLN A 93 -20.22 6.78 -28.57
CA GLN A 93 -19.82 8.00 -27.87
C GLN A 93 -19.83 7.80 -26.35
N ARG A 94 -20.86 7.16 -25.80
CA ARG A 94 -20.89 6.79 -24.37
C ARG A 94 -19.69 5.94 -23.98
N GLN A 95 -19.40 4.88 -24.76
CA GLN A 95 -18.27 4.00 -24.47
C GLN A 95 -16.94 4.75 -24.56
N HIS A 96 -16.78 5.62 -25.57
CA HIS A 96 -15.59 6.46 -25.70
C HIS A 96 -15.39 7.38 -24.48
N ILE A 97 -16.44 8.04 -23.99
CA ILE A 97 -16.35 8.90 -22.78
C ILE A 97 -15.97 8.08 -21.54
N ILE A 98 -16.55 6.89 -21.38
CA ILE A 98 -16.20 5.99 -20.26
C ILE A 98 -14.73 5.61 -20.31
N GLU A 99 -14.21 5.26 -21.48
CA GLU A 99 -12.79 4.92 -21.64
C GLU A 99 -11.87 6.13 -21.40
N CYS A 100 -12.23 7.31 -21.89
CA CYS A 100 -11.50 8.54 -21.61
C CYS A 100 -11.47 8.84 -20.11
N ALA A 101 -12.58 8.66 -19.40
CA ALA A 101 -12.65 8.84 -17.95
C ALA A 101 -11.74 7.86 -17.19
N GLU A 102 -11.68 6.60 -17.65
CA GLU A 102 -10.81 5.58 -17.05
C GLU A 102 -9.34 5.84 -17.33
N ARG A 103 -8.98 6.26 -18.55
CA ARG A 103 -7.60 6.64 -18.90
C ARG A 103 -7.13 7.87 -18.14
N SER A 104 -7.97 8.90 -18.00
CA SER A 104 -7.66 10.10 -17.22
C SER A 104 -7.45 9.77 -15.74
N ARG A 105 -8.31 8.91 -15.17
CA ARG A 105 -8.11 8.38 -13.81
C ARG A 105 -6.76 7.70 -13.67
N ASP A 106 -6.43 6.78 -14.58
CA ASP A 106 -5.18 6.01 -14.51
C ASP A 106 -3.94 6.90 -14.67
N ALA A 107 -4.02 7.95 -15.50
CA ALA A 107 -2.98 8.96 -15.65
C ALA A 107 -2.75 9.76 -14.35
N GLU A 108 -3.81 10.22 -13.69
CA GLU A 108 -3.71 10.93 -12.41
C GLU A 108 -3.18 10.03 -11.28
N LEU A 109 -3.63 8.76 -11.22
CA LEU A 109 -3.08 7.79 -10.28
C LEU A 109 -1.57 7.62 -10.47
N TYR A 110 -1.13 7.45 -11.73
CA TYR A 110 0.29 7.29 -12.08
C TYR A 110 1.13 8.51 -11.70
N LYS A 111 0.65 9.72 -12.05
CA LYS A 111 1.32 10.99 -11.73
C LYS A 111 1.63 11.11 -10.24
N HIS A 112 0.67 10.76 -9.40
CA HIS A 112 0.79 10.90 -7.94
C HIS A 112 1.34 9.65 -7.23
N HIS A 113 1.61 8.56 -7.95
CA HIS A 113 2.05 7.29 -7.36
C HIS A 113 3.41 7.42 -6.66
N PHE A 114 4.40 7.98 -7.36
CA PHE A 114 5.76 8.12 -6.85
C PHE A 114 5.88 9.20 -5.78
N GLU A 115 5.06 10.26 -5.87
CA GLU A 115 5.01 11.33 -4.86
C GLU A 115 4.70 10.78 -3.46
N PHE A 116 3.78 9.82 -3.36
CA PHE A 116 3.40 9.24 -2.07
C PHE A 116 4.57 8.54 -1.38
N THR A 117 5.28 7.69 -2.12
CA THR A 117 6.45 6.96 -1.60
C THR A 117 7.57 7.93 -1.24
N ALA A 118 7.87 8.89 -2.12
CA ALA A 118 8.91 9.89 -1.88
C ALA A 118 8.62 10.74 -0.64
N THR A 119 7.35 11.13 -0.42
CA THR A 119 6.96 11.92 0.75
C THR A 119 7.08 11.10 2.05
N LEU A 120 6.71 9.82 2.04
CA LEU A 120 6.89 8.94 3.20
C LEU A 120 8.36 8.75 3.56
N SER A 121 9.25 8.62 2.57
CA SER A 121 10.70 8.43 2.77
C SER A 121 11.40 9.61 3.46
N LEU A 122 10.76 10.79 3.56
CA LEU A 122 11.26 11.89 4.38
C LEU A 122 11.15 11.61 5.89
N TYR A 123 10.24 10.71 6.27
CA TYR A 123 9.94 10.40 7.67
C TYR A 123 10.15 8.93 8.01
N LEU A 124 10.24 8.03 7.05
CA LEU A 124 10.25 6.59 7.27
C LEU A 124 11.44 5.95 6.54
N ASN A 125 12.01 4.90 7.12
CA ASN A 125 12.92 4.02 6.40
C ASN A 125 12.15 3.07 5.46
N ASP A 126 12.87 2.40 4.55
CA ASP A 126 12.28 1.52 3.53
C ASP A 126 11.36 0.43 4.12
N SER A 127 11.75 -0.18 5.24
CA SER A 127 10.93 -1.21 5.89
C SER A 127 9.63 -0.64 6.46
N GLN A 128 9.65 0.59 6.96
CA GLN A 128 8.46 1.27 7.46
C GLN A 128 7.56 1.74 6.31
N VAL A 129 8.13 2.19 5.20
CA VAL A 129 7.38 2.49 3.97
C VAL A 129 6.66 1.23 3.47
N GLU A 130 7.34 0.09 3.42
CA GLU A 130 6.72 -1.20 3.08
C GLU A 130 5.58 -1.56 4.04
N ALA A 131 5.74 -1.32 5.34
CA ALA A 131 4.69 -1.56 6.34
C ALA A 131 3.47 -0.63 6.14
N VAL A 132 3.67 0.63 5.71
CA VAL A 132 2.56 1.52 5.33
C VAL A 132 1.82 0.96 4.12
N LYS A 133 2.55 0.56 3.07
CA LYS A 133 1.96 -0.05 1.87
C LYS A 133 1.15 -1.31 2.22
N ASP A 134 1.66 -2.15 3.11
CA ASP A 134 0.95 -3.32 3.61
C ASP A 134 -0.29 -2.92 4.44
N GLY A 135 -0.19 -1.92 5.31
CA GLY A 135 -1.32 -1.39 6.08
C GLY A 135 -2.46 -0.88 5.20
N MET A 136 -2.13 -0.18 4.12
CA MET A 136 -3.10 0.32 3.14
C MET A 136 -3.73 -0.80 2.30
N THR A 137 -3.14 -1.99 2.30
CA THR A 137 -3.55 -3.14 1.49
C THR A 137 -3.85 -4.38 2.35
N TYR A 138 -4.24 -4.18 3.61
CA TYR A 138 -4.72 -5.22 4.54
C TYR A 138 -3.70 -6.32 4.89
N GLY A 139 -2.41 -6.05 4.68
CA GLY A 139 -1.31 -6.99 4.86
C GLY A 139 -1.40 -8.19 3.92
N VAL A 140 -1.98 -8.04 2.73
CA VAL A 140 -2.22 -9.17 1.81
C VAL A 140 -0.91 -9.75 1.29
N VAL A 141 0.14 -8.95 1.06
CA VAL A 141 1.45 -9.44 0.62
C VAL A 141 2.05 -10.43 1.63
N PRO A 142 2.36 -10.04 2.89
CA PRO A 142 2.98 -10.95 3.84
C PRO A 142 2.12 -12.18 4.12
N LYS A 143 0.79 -12.02 4.27
CA LYS A 143 -0.13 -13.14 4.50
C LYS A 143 -0.16 -14.13 3.33
N THR A 144 -0.23 -13.61 2.10
CA THR A 144 -0.29 -14.47 0.91
C THR A 144 1.05 -15.15 0.67
N TYR A 145 2.17 -14.44 0.84
CA TYR A 145 3.50 -15.00 0.68
C TYR A 145 3.74 -16.14 1.68
N GLN A 146 3.45 -15.91 2.96
CA GLN A 146 3.55 -16.93 4.00
C GLN A 146 2.69 -18.17 3.66
N ALA A 147 1.45 -17.97 3.23
CA ALA A 147 0.59 -19.08 2.84
C ALA A 147 1.15 -19.90 1.66
N HIS A 148 1.87 -19.30 0.71
CA HIS A 148 2.53 -20.06 -0.37
C HIS A 148 3.68 -20.90 0.16
N LEU A 149 4.51 -20.34 1.06
CA LEU A 149 5.62 -21.06 1.67
C LEU A 149 5.15 -22.26 2.50
N GLU A 150 4.07 -22.08 3.26
CA GLU A 150 3.49 -23.15 4.06
C GLU A 150 2.78 -24.21 3.21
N MET A 151 2.08 -23.78 2.16
CA MET A 151 1.36 -24.68 1.26
C MET A 151 2.32 -25.54 0.45
N ILE A 152 3.41 -24.95 -0.04
CA ILE A 152 4.41 -25.60 -0.90
C ILE A 152 5.81 -25.43 -0.28
N PRO A 153 6.18 -26.23 0.73
CA PRO A 153 7.49 -26.13 1.38
C PRO A 153 8.67 -26.42 0.44
N SER A 154 8.40 -27.10 -0.66
CA SER A 154 9.36 -27.48 -1.71
C SER A 154 9.62 -26.37 -2.74
N LEU A 155 9.10 -25.15 -2.54
CA LEU A 155 9.43 -24.01 -3.39
C LEU A 155 10.94 -23.74 -3.37
N LYS A 156 11.49 -23.52 -4.56
CA LYS A 156 12.88 -23.11 -4.77
C LYS A 156 13.03 -21.61 -4.49
N ASP A 157 14.25 -21.16 -4.23
CA ASP A 157 14.49 -19.78 -3.83
C ASP A 157 14.19 -18.76 -4.94
N GLU A 158 14.38 -19.12 -6.21
CA GLU A 158 13.96 -18.27 -7.33
C GLU A 158 12.43 -18.13 -7.41
N GLU A 159 11.68 -19.16 -7.01
CA GLU A 159 10.23 -19.15 -7.02
C GLU A 159 9.66 -18.33 -5.87
N LYS A 160 10.27 -18.44 -4.69
CA LYS A 160 9.95 -17.58 -3.54
C LYS A 160 10.15 -16.11 -3.91
N THR A 161 11.29 -15.78 -4.50
CA THR A 161 11.61 -14.43 -4.97
C THR A 161 10.58 -13.93 -5.99
N GLN A 162 10.24 -14.74 -6.99
CA GLN A 162 9.29 -14.35 -8.04
C GLN A 162 7.86 -14.16 -7.50
N ILE A 163 7.41 -15.03 -6.60
CA ILE A 163 6.11 -14.89 -5.93
C ILE A 163 6.07 -13.59 -5.15
N LEU A 164 7.11 -13.31 -4.34
CA LEU A 164 7.17 -12.08 -3.56
C LEU A 164 7.19 -10.84 -4.47
N ALA A 165 7.96 -10.87 -5.56
CA ALA A 165 8.02 -9.78 -6.53
C ALA A 165 6.65 -9.47 -7.14
N TRP A 166 5.91 -10.49 -7.60
CA TRP A 166 4.56 -10.32 -8.14
C TRP A 166 3.55 -9.87 -7.10
N LEU A 167 3.66 -10.32 -5.85
CA LEU A 167 2.79 -9.84 -4.77
C LEU A 167 3.06 -8.37 -4.46
N LYS A 168 4.33 -7.93 -4.46
CA LYS A 168 4.68 -6.51 -4.30
C LYS A 168 4.20 -5.68 -5.48
N GLU A 169 4.36 -6.15 -6.71
CA GLU A 169 3.80 -5.50 -7.90
C GLU A 169 2.27 -5.35 -7.78
N ALA A 170 1.55 -6.39 -7.36
CA ALA A 170 0.11 -6.33 -7.11
C ALA A 170 -0.26 -5.27 -6.06
N ARG A 171 0.58 -5.09 -5.03
CA ARG A 171 0.37 -4.11 -3.96
C ARG A 171 0.47 -2.68 -4.47
N GLU A 172 1.38 -2.39 -5.40
CA GLU A 172 1.49 -1.06 -6.04
C GLU A 172 0.20 -0.68 -6.77
N PHE A 173 -0.47 -1.63 -7.44
CA PHE A 173 -1.80 -1.38 -8.02
C PHE A 173 -2.92 -1.34 -6.97
N ALA A 174 -2.84 -2.19 -5.95
CA ALA A 174 -3.88 -2.29 -4.93
C ALA A 174 -3.90 -1.07 -3.99
N MET A 175 -2.76 -0.44 -3.69
CA MET A 175 -2.76 0.75 -2.82
C MET A 175 -3.54 1.92 -3.42
N ASP A 176 -3.62 1.99 -4.75
CA ASP A 176 -4.27 3.04 -5.54
C ASP A 176 -5.72 2.71 -5.91
N ALA A 177 -6.18 1.51 -5.56
CA ALA A 177 -7.54 1.09 -5.87
C ALA A 177 -8.56 1.71 -4.89
N GLU A 178 -9.71 2.08 -5.45
CA GLU A 178 -10.81 2.83 -4.82
C GLU A 178 -11.25 2.30 -3.44
N ASN A 179 -11.47 0.99 -3.35
CA ASN A 179 -12.07 0.38 -2.16
C ASN A 179 -11.58 -1.07 -1.98
N SER A 180 -11.90 -1.65 -0.82
CA SER A 180 -11.46 -2.99 -0.42
C SER A 180 -11.67 -4.05 -1.50
N ASN A 181 -12.84 -4.06 -2.16
CA ASN A 181 -13.16 -5.02 -3.21
C ASN A 181 -12.20 -4.90 -4.40
N LYS A 182 -11.91 -3.66 -4.84
CA LYS A 182 -10.96 -3.40 -5.93
C LYS A 182 -9.52 -3.74 -5.54
N LYS A 183 -9.13 -3.48 -4.28
CA LYS A 183 -7.81 -3.87 -3.73
C LYS A 183 -7.63 -5.39 -3.80
N HIS A 184 -8.60 -6.15 -3.29
CA HIS A 184 -8.56 -7.61 -3.35
C HIS A 184 -8.62 -8.14 -4.79
N GLY A 185 -9.32 -7.44 -5.69
CA GLY A 185 -9.34 -7.77 -7.11
C GLY A 185 -7.96 -7.76 -7.77
N TRP A 186 -7.12 -6.77 -7.46
CA TRP A 186 -5.74 -6.73 -7.95
C TRP A 186 -4.92 -7.92 -7.45
N PHE A 187 -4.92 -8.19 -6.15
CA PHE A 187 -4.25 -9.38 -5.62
C PHE A 187 -4.80 -10.68 -6.21
N GLY A 188 -6.11 -10.78 -6.47
CA GLY A 188 -6.72 -11.94 -7.11
C GLY A 188 -6.12 -12.24 -8.49
N LYS A 189 -5.92 -11.22 -9.33
CA LYS A 189 -5.28 -11.36 -10.64
C LYS A 189 -3.86 -11.93 -10.52
N TYR A 190 -3.06 -11.40 -9.61
CA TYR A 190 -1.67 -11.84 -9.41
C TYR A 190 -1.58 -13.22 -8.76
N LYS A 191 -2.49 -13.57 -7.84
CA LYS A 191 -2.60 -14.94 -7.32
C LYS A 191 -2.94 -15.94 -8.43
N GLY A 192 -3.82 -15.57 -9.36
CA GLY A 192 -4.07 -16.36 -10.57
C GLY A 192 -2.82 -16.54 -11.43
N ARG A 193 -2.07 -15.46 -11.67
CA ARG A 193 -0.78 -15.50 -12.39
C ARG A 193 0.22 -16.45 -11.71
N ILE A 194 0.39 -16.33 -10.39
CA ILE A 194 1.28 -17.20 -9.60
C ILE A 194 0.86 -18.67 -9.72
N ASN A 195 -0.43 -18.97 -9.56
CA ASN A 195 -0.93 -20.35 -9.65
C ASN A 195 -0.66 -20.97 -11.03
N ASN A 196 -0.93 -20.23 -12.10
CA ASN A 196 -0.67 -20.69 -13.46
C ASN A 196 0.82 -20.94 -13.69
N TRP A 197 1.67 -20.04 -13.18
CA TRP A 197 3.12 -20.15 -13.30
C TRP A 197 3.69 -21.35 -12.54
N LEU A 198 3.27 -21.59 -11.30
CA LEU A 198 3.69 -22.76 -10.53
C LEU A 198 3.21 -24.07 -11.16
N THR A 199 1.96 -24.09 -11.67
CA THR A 199 1.43 -25.27 -12.39
C THR A 199 2.28 -25.58 -13.62
N ALA A 200 2.65 -24.56 -14.40
CA ALA A 200 3.53 -24.72 -15.57
C ALA A 200 4.93 -25.24 -15.21
N ARG A 201 5.36 -25.08 -13.96
CA ARG A 201 6.63 -25.59 -13.42
C ARG A 201 6.52 -26.99 -12.82
N GLY A 202 5.35 -27.62 -12.90
CA GLY A 202 5.13 -29.00 -12.49
C GLY A 202 4.53 -29.17 -11.09
N TYR A 203 4.20 -28.08 -10.38
CA TYR A 203 3.53 -28.19 -9.09
C TYR A 203 2.08 -28.64 -9.26
N ASN A 204 1.68 -29.70 -8.56
CA ASN A 204 0.28 -30.08 -8.44
C ASN A 204 -0.37 -29.32 -7.28
N LEU A 205 -0.90 -28.14 -7.56
CA LEU A 205 -1.46 -27.24 -6.55
C LEU A 205 -2.64 -27.84 -5.76
N LYS A 206 -3.37 -28.82 -6.34
CA LYS A 206 -4.42 -29.53 -5.63
C LYS A 206 -3.83 -30.44 -4.56
N ALA A 207 -2.84 -31.25 -4.92
CA ALA A 207 -2.14 -32.14 -4.00
C ALA A 207 -1.40 -31.36 -2.89
N GLU A 208 -0.74 -30.26 -3.25
CA GLU A 208 -0.05 -29.39 -2.28
C GLU A 208 -1.03 -28.82 -1.24
N ARG A 209 -2.22 -28.37 -1.69
CA ARG A 209 -3.26 -27.87 -0.80
C ARG A 209 -3.81 -28.95 0.13
N GLU A 210 -4.07 -30.14 -0.39
CA GLU A 210 -4.53 -31.28 0.42
C GLU A 210 -3.49 -31.68 1.47
N ALA A 211 -2.21 -31.74 1.08
CA ALA A 211 -1.11 -32.01 2.00
C ALA A 211 -0.98 -30.92 3.07
N TRP A 212 -1.12 -29.65 2.69
CA TRP A 212 -1.08 -28.53 3.62
C TRP A 212 -2.19 -28.57 4.66
N TYR A 213 -3.43 -28.86 4.27
CA TYR A 213 -4.53 -29.01 5.22
C TYR A 213 -4.30 -30.15 6.21
N LYS A 214 -3.76 -31.28 5.75
CA LYS A 214 -3.36 -32.38 6.64
C LYS A 214 -2.29 -31.94 7.65
N ARG A 215 -1.30 -31.14 7.23
CA ARG A 215 -0.27 -30.58 8.14
C ARG A 215 -0.90 -29.66 9.21
N ILE A 216 -1.82 -28.78 8.81
CA ILE A 216 -2.53 -27.89 9.75
C ILE A 216 -3.37 -28.69 10.76
N GLU A 217 -4.08 -29.72 10.31
CA GLU A 217 -4.86 -30.59 11.19
C GLU A 217 -4.00 -31.35 12.19
N GLN A 218 -2.81 -31.79 11.77
CA GLN A 218 -1.86 -32.46 12.66
C GLN A 218 -1.30 -31.49 13.72
N GLN A 219 -0.88 -30.28 13.32
CA GLN A 219 -0.39 -29.25 14.25
C GLN A 219 -1.42 -28.93 15.34
N LYS A 220 -2.69 -28.74 14.97
CA LYS A 220 -3.79 -28.48 15.92
C LYS A 220 -4.04 -29.62 16.90
N LYS A 221 -3.67 -30.85 16.57
CA LYS A 221 -3.80 -32.01 17.48
C LYS A 221 -2.63 -32.11 18.46
N THR A 222 -1.45 -31.63 18.07
CA THR A 222 -0.25 -31.62 18.91
C THR A 222 -0.19 -30.42 19.86
N GLU A 223 -0.89 -29.34 19.54
CA GLU A 223 -1.04 -28.13 20.38
C GLU A 223 -2.16 -28.24 21.45
N LYS A 224 -2.90 -29.36 21.47
CA LYS A 224 -3.89 -29.68 22.51
C LYS A 224 -3.31 -30.67 23.50
#